data_AF-J1ESF6-F1
#
_entry.id   AF-J1ESF6-F1
#
_cell.length_a   1.000
_cell.length_b   1.000
_cell.length_c   1.000
_cell.angle_alpha   90.00
_cell.angle_beta   90.00
_cell.angle_gamma   90.00
#
_symmetry.space_group_name_H-M   'P 1'
#
loop_
_entity.id
_entity.type
_entity.pdbx_description
1 polymer ?
#
loop_
_entity_poly.entity_id
_entity_poly.type
_entity_poly.pdbx_seq_one_letter_code
_entity_poly.pdbx_strand_id
1 'polypeptide(L)'
;RESLASTHQYRRNALTDMTISLTRGASLNLTSIGRSLAGHARVKHKIKRVDRLMGNAALHREVPALSRDIICWLIRDMKECVIAVDWSAWPTQSFSLLRASLLADGRAIPLLSLIAEGDKLGNPDLQNRFLDELAGCMGDRKVTIITDAGFRREWFNRVQSHGWHFIGRLRGNGVLKLAGTEEWVTPGQLKAGTTPRCAGAAR
;
A
#
# COMPACT_ATOMS: atom_id res chain seq x y z
N ARG A 1 12.41 16.35 8.25
CA ARG A 1 12.44 16.30 9.73
C ARG A 1 11.10 16.68 10.36
N GLU A 2 10.11 17.18 9.61
CA GLU A 2 8.83 17.65 10.14
C GLU A 2 7.64 16.67 10.02
N SER A 3 7.79 15.50 9.37
CA SER A 3 6.70 14.55 9.14
C SER A 3 6.10 13.89 10.40
N LEU A 4 6.67 14.15 11.58
CA LEU A 4 6.13 13.68 12.86
C LEU A 4 5.80 14.86 13.79
N ALA A 5 5.84 16.12 13.33
CA ALA A 5 5.84 17.31 14.19
C ALA A 5 4.63 17.38 15.15
N SER A 6 3.46 16.91 14.71
CA SER A 6 2.18 16.93 15.45
C SER A 6 2.07 15.86 16.55
N THR A 7 2.91 14.83 16.53
CA THR A 7 2.85 13.73 17.51
C THR A 7 3.59 14.09 18.80
N HIS A 8 3.03 13.70 19.95
CA HIS A 8 3.67 13.91 21.26
C HIS A 8 5.08 13.30 21.32
N GLN A 9 6.05 14.07 21.83
CA GLN A 9 7.48 13.73 21.78
C GLN A 9 7.80 12.30 22.25
N TYR A 10 7.18 11.85 23.36
CA TYR A 10 7.42 10.51 23.88
C TYR A 10 6.97 9.39 22.94
N ARG A 11 5.85 9.56 22.23
CA ARG A 11 5.37 8.57 21.25
C ARG A 11 6.30 8.52 20.05
N ARG A 12 6.76 9.67 19.57
CA ARG A 12 7.75 9.76 18.48
C ARG A 12 9.03 9.03 18.82
N ASN A 13 9.63 9.36 19.97
CA ASN A 13 10.86 8.73 20.41
C ASN A 13 10.69 7.22 20.57
N ALA A 14 9.58 6.76 21.15
CA ALA A 14 9.29 5.34 21.28
C ALA A 14 9.16 4.63 19.93
N LEU A 15 8.44 5.24 18.96
CA LEU A 15 8.31 4.70 17.61
C LEU A 15 9.68 4.64 16.92
N THR A 16 10.44 5.74 16.94
CA THR A 16 11.78 5.81 16.36
C THR A 16 12.74 4.77 16.96
N ASP A 17 12.77 4.63 18.30
CA ASP A 17 13.63 3.66 18.97
C ASP A 17 13.30 2.22 18.55
N MET A 18 12.02 1.89 18.42
CA MET A 18 11.57 0.56 17.98
C MET A 18 11.87 0.31 16.52
N THR A 19 11.67 1.30 15.64
CA THR A 19 12.09 1.22 14.24
C THR A 19 13.59 1.00 14.13
N ILE A 20 14.42 1.76 14.86
CA ILE A 20 15.87 1.58 14.88
C ILE A 20 16.23 0.16 15.33
N SER A 21 15.59 -0.33 16.40
CA SER A 21 15.80 -1.70 16.87
C SER A 21 15.52 -2.75 15.79
N LEU A 22 14.42 -2.60 15.03
CA LEU A 22 14.07 -3.51 13.94
C LEU A 22 15.09 -3.44 12.80
N THR A 23 15.51 -2.23 12.41
CA THR A 23 16.53 -2.05 11.35
C THR A 23 17.90 -2.62 11.73
N ARG A 24 18.17 -2.82 13.02
CA ARG A 24 19.41 -3.41 13.55
C ARG A 24 19.31 -4.93 13.74
N GLY A 25 18.27 -5.57 13.22
CA GLY A 25 18.13 -7.03 13.20
C GLY A 25 17.25 -7.61 14.32
N ALA A 26 16.56 -6.77 15.11
CA ALA A 26 15.54 -7.31 16.01
C ALA A 26 14.40 -7.95 15.19
N SER A 27 13.94 -9.12 15.63
CA SER A 27 12.75 -9.74 15.07
C SER A 27 11.51 -8.92 15.42
N LEU A 28 10.50 -8.95 14.55
CA LEU A 28 9.23 -8.24 14.75
C LEU A 28 8.35 -8.97 15.79
N ASN A 29 8.80 -9.00 17.05
CA ASN A 29 8.01 -9.43 18.20
C ASN A 29 8.36 -8.59 19.43
N LEU A 30 7.38 -8.49 20.34
CA LEU A 30 7.43 -7.61 21.52
C LEU A 30 8.72 -7.79 22.34
N THR A 31 9.07 -9.04 22.64
CA THR A 31 10.23 -9.38 23.47
C THR A 31 11.55 -9.06 22.76
N SER A 32 11.69 -9.42 21.49
CA SER A 32 12.92 -9.21 20.70
C SER A 32 13.22 -7.72 20.52
N ILE A 33 12.20 -6.92 20.19
CA ILE A 33 12.33 -5.46 20.13
C ILE A 33 12.75 -4.93 21.50
N GLY A 34 12.04 -5.31 22.58
CA GLY A 34 12.32 -4.83 23.92
C GLY A 34 13.73 -5.15 24.43
N ARG A 35 14.28 -6.31 24.08
CA ARG A 35 15.67 -6.70 24.42
C ARG A 35 16.70 -5.85 23.67
N SER A 36 16.40 -5.54 22.41
CA SER A 36 17.29 -4.86 21.47
C SER A 36 17.28 -3.32 21.61
N LEU A 37 16.32 -2.76 22.35
CA LEU A 37 16.32 -1.34 22.71
C LEU A 37 17.60 -0.94 23.47
N ALA A 38 18.20 0.19 23.11
CA ALA A 38 19.38 0.74 23.77
C ALA A 38 19.09 1.32 25.17
N GLY A 39 20.15 1.56 25.95
CA GLY A 39 20.10 2.23 27.25
C GLY A 39 20.19 1.31 28.47
N HIS A 40 20.39 1.93 29.64
CA HIS A 40 20.70 1.27 30.91
C HIS A 40 19.49 0.64 31.63
N ALA A 41 18.27 0.84 31.11
CA ALA A 41 17.08 0.28 31.72
C ALA A 41 17.08 -1.25 31.67
N ARG A 42 16.65 -1.89 32.77
CA ARG A 42 16.48 -3.36 32.83
C ARG A 42 15.62 -3.86 31.68
N VAL A 43 15.99 -5.02 31.12
CA VAL A 43 15.29 -5.66 29.99
C VAL A 43 13.78 -5.73 30.19
N LYS A 44 13.30 -6.12 31.39
CA LYS A 44 11.87 -6.18 31.71
C LYS A 44 11.14 -4.85 31.48
N HIS A 45 11.80 -3.72 31.75
CA HIS A 45 11.21 -2.38 31.60
C HIS A 45 11.20 -1.94 30.14
N LYS A 46 12.21 -2.34 29.36
CA LYS A 46 12.25 -2.11 27.91
C LYS A 46 11.17 -2.92 27.19
N ILE A 47 10.95 -4.18 27.59
CA ILE A 47 9.83 -5.01 27.11
C ILE A 47 8.48 -4.35 27.44
N LYS A 48 8.27 -3.92 28.69
CA LYS A 48 7.05 -3.18 29.08
C LYS A 48 6.87 -1.87 28.31
N ARG A 49 7.96 -1.21 27.87
CA ARG A 49 7.87 -0.01 27.03
C ARG A 49 7.32 -0.34 25.64
N VAL A 50 7.76 -1.44 25.04
CA VAL A 50 7.24 -1.94 23.75
C VAL A 50 5.77 -2.31 23.88
N ASP A 51 5.43 -3.11 24.88
CA ASP A 51 4.06 -3.51 25.20
C ASP A 51 3.09 -2.31 25.31
N ARG A 52 3.46 -1.32 26.12
CA ARG A 52 2.66 -0.09 26.27
C ARG A 52 2.55 0.75 25.00
N LEU A 53 3.57 0.75 24.13
CA LEU A 53 3.46 1.46 22.86
C LEU A 53 2.50 0.75 21.91
N MET A 54 2.59 -0.59 21.81
CA MET A 54 1.68 -1.39 20.98
C MET A 54 0.22 -1.26 21.45
N GLY A 55 -0.01 -1.15 22.76
CA GLY A 55 -1.34 -0.90 23.34
C GLY A 55 -1.76 0.58 23.36
N ASN A 56 -1.00 1.50 22.76
CA ASN A 56 -1.26 2.94 22.87
C ASN A 56 -2.38 3.38 21.90
N ALA A 57 -3.61 3.51 22.41
CA ALA A 57 -4.76 3.93 21.59
C ALA A 57 -4.60 5.31 20.94
N ALA A 58 -3.85 6.24 21.55
CA ALA A 58 -3.57 7.53 20.93
C ALA A 58 -2.65 7.41 19.72
N LEU A 59 -1.62 6.55 19.80
CA LEU A 59 -0.75 6.25 18.66
C LEU A 59 -1.55 5.64 17.51
N HIS A 60 -2.43 4.65 17.79
CA HIS A 60 -3.25 4.02 16.76
C HIS A 60 -4.13 5.03 16.00
N ARG A 61 -4.67 6.05 16.69
CA ARG A 61 -5.40 7.15 16.03
C ARG A 61 -4.51 8.05 15.17
N GLU A 62 -3.22 8.14 15.48
CA GLU A 62 -2.25 8.94 14.74
C GLU A 62 -1.65 8.21 13.54
N VAL A 63 -1.63 6.87 13.54
CA VAL A 63 -1.02 6.05 12.46
C VAL A 63 -1.45 6.48 11.05
N PRO A 64 -2.74 6.74 10.73
CA PRO A 64 -3.12 7.18 9.39
C PRO A 64 -2.46 8.50 8.97
N ALA A 65 -2.44 9.49 9.86
CA ALA A 65 -1.80 10.78 9.60
C ALA A 65 -0.27 10.63 9.43
N LEU A 66 0.36 9.83 10.30
CA LEU A 66 1.79 9.53 10.20
C LEU A 66 2.14 8.83 8.88
N SER A 67 1.29 7.90 8.44
CA SER A 67 1.48 7.17 7.19
C SER A 67 1.39 8.12 6.00
N ARG A 68 0.38 9.01 5.99
CA ARG A 68 0.25 10.08 5.00
C ARG A 68 1.49 10.96 4.95
N ASP A 69 1.96 11.45 6.10
CA ASP A 69 3.13 12.35 6.16
C ASP A 69 4.40 11.67 5.64
N ILE A 70 4.57 10.37 5.93
CA ILE A 70 5.68 9.57 5.40
C ILE A 70 5.55 9.39 3.88
N ILE A 71 4.36 9.07 3.36
CA ILE A 71 4.12 8.92 1.92
C ILE A 71 4.42 10.24 1.22
N CYS A 72 3.82 11.35 1.67
CA CYS A 72 4.02 12.68 1.11
C CYS A 72 5.50 13.07 1.10
N TRP A 73 6.24 12.76 2.18
CA TRP A 73 7.68 12.99 2.25
C TRP A 73 8.45 12.13 1.25
N LEU A 74 8.11 10.85 1.12
CA LEU A 74 8.80 9.90 0.25
C LEU A 74 8.67 10.28 -1.23
N ILE A 75 7.49 10.75 -1.65
CA ILE A 75 7.19 11.07 -3.06
C ILE A 75 7.34 12.57 -3.39
N ARG A 76 7.82 13.39 -2.45
CA ARG A 76 7.76 14.86 -2.55
C ARG A 76 8.40 15.40 -3.84
N ASP A 77 9.53 14.83 -4.24
CA ASP A 77 10.33 15.27 -5.40
C ASP A 77 9.95 14.52 -6.69
N MET A 78 8.98 13.62 -6.62
CA MET A 78 8.54 12.79 -7.75
C MET A 78 7.40 13.48 -8.50
N LYS A 79 7.55 13.62 -9.83
CA LYS A 79 6.49 14.12 -10.72
C LYS A 79 5.51 13.02 -11.15
N GLU A 80 5.98 11.77 -11.13
CA GLU A 80 5.23 10.59 -11.54
C GLU A 80 5.48 9.43 -10.58
N CYS A 81 4.43 8.71 -10.24
CA CYS A 81 4.44 7.56 -9.35
C CYS A 81 3.83 6.35 -10.05
N VAL A 82 4.62 5.28 -10.21
CA VAL A 82 4.11 3.98 -10.63
C VAL A 82 3.89 3.14 -9.38
N ILE A 83 2.66 2.72 -9.14
CA ILE A 83 2.26 2.08 -7.88
C ILE A 83 1.67 0.71 -8.19
N ALA A 84 2.28 -0.35 -7.67
CA ALA A 84 1.69 -1.68 -7.68
C ALA A 84 0.70 -1.83 -6.53
N VAL A 85 -0.50 -2.33 -6.83
CA VAL A 85 -1.50 -2.69 -5.82
C VAL A 85 -1.84 -4.17 -5.92
N ASP A 86 -1.77 -4.87 -4.80
CA ASP A 86 -2.06 -6.30 -4.74
C ASP A 86 -2.72 -6.71 -3.41
N TRP A 87 -3.47 -7.80 -3.47
CA TRP A 87 -4.03 -8.48 -2.32
C TRP A 87 -3.12 -9.63 -1.87
N SER A 88 -2.89 -9.74 -0.57
CA SER A 88 -2.19 -10.87 0.04
C SER A 88 -3.05 -11.47 1.14
N ALA A 89 -3.50 -12.71 0.97
CA ALA A 89 -4.23 -13.43 2.00
C ALA A 89 -3.26 -14.01 3.04
N TRP A 90 -3.62 -13.92 4.32
CA TRP A 90 -2.89 -14.63 5.37
C TRP A 90 -3.12 -16.15 5.23
N PRO A 91 -2.16 -17.03 5.59
CA PRO A 91 -2.35 -18.48 5.45
C PRO A 91 -3.59 -19.05 6.13
N THR A 92 -4.01 -18.48 7.26
CA THR A 92 -5.23 -18.89 7.99
C THR A 92 -6.52 -18.33 7.37
N GLN A 93 -6.41 -17.48 6.34
CA GLN A 93 -7.50 -16.75 5.69
C GLN A 93 -8.36 -15.91 6.63
N SER A 94 -7.91 -15.65 7.86
CA SER A 94 -8.64 -14.80 8.81
C SER A 94 -8.58 -13.33 8.41
N PHE A 95 -7.50 -12.94 7.73
CA PHE A 95 -7.26 -11.58 7.27
C PHE A 95 -6.67 -11.57 5.87
N SER A 96 -6.92 -10.48 5.16
CA SER A 96 -6.30 -10.15 3.89
C SER A 96 -5.68 -8.76 3.98
N LEU A 97 -4.56 -8.58 3.29
CA LEU A 97 -3.84 -7.32 3.20
C LEU A 97 -3.98 -6.76 1.78
N LEU A 98 -4.53 -5.57 1.64
CA LEU A 98 -4.43 -4.77 0.42
C LEU A 98 -3.26 -3.81 0.57
N ARG A 99 -2.29 -3.85 -0.34
CA ARG A 99 -1.08 -3.01 -0.25
C ARG A 99 -0.81 -2.26 -1.54
N ALA A 100 -0.47 -0.99 -1.40
CA ALA A 100 0.08 -0.14 -2.44
C ALA A 100 1.58 0.01 -2.21
N SER A 101 2.38 -0.25 -3.26
CA SER A 101 3.83 -0.12 -3.22
C SER A 101 4.31 0.72 -4.39
N LEU A 102 5.12 1.74 -4.12
CA LEU A 102 5.83 2.52 -5.13
C LEU A 102 6.86 1.63 -5.82
N LEU A 103 6.83 1.58 -7.14
CA LEU A 103 7.87 0.95 -7.94
C LEU A 103 8.94 1.98 -8.26
N ALA A 104 10.12 1.81 -7.68
CA ALA A 104 11.26 2.70 -7.87
C ALA A 104 12.55 1.87 -7.96
N ASP A 105 13.33 2.07 -9.02
CA ASP A 105 14.63 1.42 -9.25
C ASP A 105 14.63 -0.10 -9.04
N GLY A 106 13.62 -0.77 -9.60
CA GLY A 106 13.47 -2.23 -9.49
C GLY A 106 13.03 -2.74 -8.12
N ARG A 107 12.65 -1.84 -7.20
CA ARG A 107 12.17 -2.17 -5.85
C ARG A 107 10.71 -1.78 -5.69
N ALA A 108 10.00 -2.55 -4.86
CA ALA A 108 8.67 -2.21 -4.39
C ALA A 108 8.78 -1.64 -2.96
N ILE A 109 8.54 -0.33 -2.82
CA ILE A 109 8.57 0.38 -1.53
C ILE A 109 7.13 0.51 -1.03
N PRO A 110 6.76 -0.11 0.10
CA PRO A 110 5.39 -0.01 0.62
C PRO A 110 5.01 1.43 0.94
N LEU A 111 3.86 1.87 0.44
CA LEU A 111 3.28 3.18 0.73
C LEU A 111 2.15 3.08 1.74
N LEU A 112 1.11 2.31 1.39
CA LEU A 112 -0.13 2.20 2.14
C LEU A 112 -0.53 0.74 2.25
N SER A 113 -1.15 0.38 3.37
CA SER A 113 -1.59 -0.98 3.66
C SER A 113 -2.90 -0.94 4.42
N LEU A 114 -3.87 -1.73 3.97
CA LEU A 114 -5.17 -1.91 4.61
C LEU A 114 -5.35 -3.38 4.95
N ILE A 115 -5.59 -3.66 6.23
CA ILE A 115 -5.95 -4.99 6.70
C ILE A 115 -7.47 -5.10 6.67
N ALA A 116 -7.96 -6.18 6.06
CA ALA A 116 -9.36 -6.52 5.99
C ALA A 116 -9.59 -7.92 6.56
N GLU A 117 -10.80 -8.19 7.02
CA GLU A 117 -11.23 -9.55 7.33
C GLU A 117 -11.19 -10.42 6.07
N GLY A 118 -10.96 -11.72 6.25
CA GLY A 118 -10.74 -12.66 5.15
C GLY A 118 -11.87 -12.70 4.12
N ASP A 119 -13.12 -12.61 4.58
CA ASP A 119 -14.33 -12.59 3.73
C ASP A 119 -14.45 -11.33 2.87
N LYS A 120 -13.66 -10.28 3.17
CA LYS A 120 -13.63 -9.02 2.41
C LYS A 120 -12.56 -8.98 1.32
N LEU A 121 -11.90 -10.10 1.03
CA LEU A 121 -10.97 -10.18 -0.09
C LEU A 121 -11.68 -9.76 -1.40
N GLY A 122 -11.13 -8.76 -2.08
CA GLY A 122 -11.72 -8.25 -3.31
C GLY A 122 -12.95 -7.35 -3.12
N ASN A 123 -13.30 -6.96 -1.89
CA ASN A 123 -14.45 -6.11 -1.61
C ASN A 123 -14.30 -4.71 -2.28
N PRO A 124 -15.25 -4.29 -3.15
CA PRO A 124 -15.16 -3.03 -3.88
C PRO A 124 -15.14 -1.78 -2.99
N ASP A 125 -15.90 -1.76 -1.90
CA ASP A 125 -15.97 -0.59 -1.01
C ASP A 125 -14.63 -0.36 -0.30
N LEU A 126 -13.99 -1.43 0.16
CA LEU A 126 -12.66 -1.37 0.74
C LEU A 126 -11.62 -0.91 -0.28
N GLN A 127 -11.70 -1.41 -1.50
CA GLN A 127 -10.83 -1.00 -2.60
C GLN A 127 -10.99 0.48 -2.95
N ASN A 128 -12.23 0.98 -3.04
CA ASN A 128 -12.53 2.37 -3.32
C ASN A 128 -12.00 3.28 -2.20
N ARG A 129 -12.27 2.93 -0.94
CA ARG A 129 -11.75 3.68 0.22
C ARG A 129 -10.22 3.68 0.25
N PHE A 130 -9.59 2.56 -0.13
CA PHE A 130 -8.14 2.45 -0.21
C PHE A 130 -7.55 3.37 -1.29
N LEU A 131 -8.18 3.45 -2.45
CA LEU A 131 -7.79 4.38 -3.52
C LEU A 131 -7.98 5.84 -3.09
N ASP A 132 -9.06 6.16 -2.38
CA ASP A 132 -9.31 7.51 -1.86
C ASP A 132 -8.25 7.95 -0.86
N GLU A 133 -7.86 7.07 0.06
CA GLU A 133 -6.81 7.34 1.02
C GLU A 133 -5.46 7.53 0.34
N LEU A 134 -5.15 6.69 -0.65
CA LEU A 134 -3.95 6.84 -1.48
C LEU A 134 -3.97 8.18 -2.23
N ALA A 135 -5.12 8.56 -2.80
CA ALA A 135 -5.28 9.78 -3.58
C ALA A 135 -5.03 11.03 -2.75
N GLY A 136 -5.50 11.02 -1.48
CA GLY A 136 -5.22 12.09 -0.53
C GLY A 136 -3.73 12.34 -0.26
N CYS A 137 -2.84 11.42 -0.65
CA CYS A 137 -1.39 11.56 -0.51
C CYS A 137 -0.69 11.98 -1.82
N MET A 138 -1.32 11.80 -2.99
CA MET A 138 -0.65 11.95 -4.29
C MET A 138 -0.55 13.39 -4.78
N GLY A 139 -1.53 14.24 -4.44
CA GLY A 139 -1.63 15.59 -5.00
C GLY A 139 -1.75 15.57 -6.53
N ASP A 140 -1.12 16.54 -7.20
CA ASP A 140 -1.19 16.70 -8.67
C ASP A 140 -0.23 15.79 -9.47
N ARG A 141 0.33 14.76 -8.82
CA ARG A 141 1.29 13.86 -9.47
C ARG A 141 0.61 12.98 -10.50
N LYS A 142 1.35 12.64 -11.56
CA LYS A 142 0.93 11.58 -12.47
C LYS A 142 1.02 10.24 -11.75
N VAL A 143 -0.06 9.48 -11.74
CA VAL A 143 -0.10 8.18 -11.07
C VAL A 143 -0.50 7.10 -12.07
N THR A 144 0.27 6.01 -12.09
CA THR A 144 -0.04 4.80 -12.83
C THR A 144 -0.20 3.63 -11.86
N ILE A 145 -1.40 3.06 -11.78
CA ILE A 145 -1.71 1.92 -10.93
C ILE A 145 -1.48 0.61 -11.68
N ILE A 146 -0.65 -0.27 -11.16
CA ILE A 146 -0.41 -1.60 -11.71
C ILE A 146 -1.11 -2.63 -10.83
N THR A 147 -1.98 -3.45 -11.43
CA THR A 147 -2.68 -4.53 -10.71
C THR A 147 -2.68 -5.83 -11.47
N ASP A 148 -2.83 -6.90 -10.71
CA ASP A 148 -2.99 -8.25 -11.23
C ASP A 148 -4.43 -8.51 -11.72
N ALA A 149 -4.75 -9.76 -12.10
CA ALA A 149 -6.05 -10.12 -12.67
C ALA A 149 -7.18 -10.33 -11.64
N GLY A 150 -6.89 -10.17 -10.34
CA GLY A 150 -7.90 -10.16 -9.29
C GLY A 150 -8.75 -8.89 -9.28
N PHE A 151 -8.27 -7.81 -9.93
CA PHE A 151 -8.97 -6.54 -10.03
C PHE A 151 -9.80 -6.45 -11.32
N ARG A 152 -11.00 -5.86 -11.23
CA ARG A 152 -12.01 -5.87 -12.30
C ARG A 152 -12.41 -4.46 -12.73
N ARG A 153 -13.41 -4.37 -13.62
CA ARG A 153 -13.87 -3.12 -14.24
C ARG A 153 -14.11 -1.99 -13.24
N GLU A 154 -14.78 -2.27 -12.13
CA GLU A 154 -15.13 -1.28 -11.11
C GLU A 154 -13.88 -0.63 -10.51
N TRP A 155 -12.83 -1.41 -10.27
CA TRP A 155 -11.53 -0.93 -9.82
C TRP A 155 -10.90 0.03 -10.84
N PHE A 156 -10.85 -0.36 -12.11
CA PHE A 156 -10.25 0.47 -13.16
C PHE A 156 -11.02 1.78 -13.38
N ASN A 157 -12.35 1.73 -13.31
CA ASN A 157 -13.19 2.93 -13.33
C ASN A 157 -12.88 3.86 -12.16
N ARG A 158 -12.67 3.30 -10.95
CA ARG A 158 -12.29 4.11 -9.78
C ARG A 158 -10.93 4.77 -9.97
N VAL A 159 -9.93 4.03 -10.45
CA VAL A 159 -8.60 4.59 -10.76
C VAL A 159 -8.71 5.75 -11.75
N GLN A 160 -9.46 5.58 -12.85
CA GLN A 160 -9.68 6.64 -13.82
C GLN A 160 -10.42 7.86 -13.24
N SER A 161 -11.34 7.66 -12.28
CA SER A 161 -12.05 8.78 -11.65
C SER A 161 -11.14 9.71 -10.85
N HIS A 162 -9.95 9.25 -10.45
CA HIS A 162 -8.90 10.10 -9.86
C HIS A 162 -7.99 10.77 -10.91
N GLY A 163 -8.26 10.59 -12.21
CA GLY A 163 -7.41 11.07 -13.30
C GLY A 163 -6.14 10.26 -13.50
N TRP A 164 -6.09 9.03 -12.97
CA TRP A 164 -4.91 8.18 -13.01
C TRP A 164 -4.92 7.20 -14.18
N HIS A 165 -3.73 6.75 -14.55
CA HIS A 165 -3.54 5.67 -15.52
C HIS A 165 -3.50 4.31 -14.80
N PHE A 166 -3.70 3.23 -15.56
CA PHE A 166 -3.55 1.89 -15.02
C PHE A 166 -2.95 0.91 -16.02
N ILE A 167 -2.34 -0.14 -15.48
CA ILE A 167 -1.91 -1.34 -16.19
C ILE A 167 -2.50 -2.53 -15.44
N GLY A 168 -3.45 -3.22 -16.05
CA GLY A 168 -4.09 -4.39 -15.47
C GLY A 168 -3.76 -5.66 -16.24
N ARG A 169 -3.49 -6.75 -15.54
CA ARG A 169 -3.47 -8.08 -16.18
C ARG A 169 -4.90 -8.56 -16.38
N LEU A 170 -5.26 -8.88 -17.62
CA LEU A 170 -6.56 -9.51 -17.91
C LEU A 170 -6.41 -11.04 -17.88
N ARG A 171 -7.36 -11.73 -17.24
CA ARG A 171 -7.44 -13.20 -17.21
C ARG A 171 -8.90 -13.65 -17.22
N GLY A 172 -9.15 -14.82 -17.80
CA GLY A 172 -10.48 -15.44 -17.83
C GLY A 172 -11.26 -15.12 -19.11
N ASN A 173 -12.57 -15.29 -19.04
CA ASN A 173 -13.48 -15.26 -20.21
C ASN A 173 -14.21 -13.93 -20.38
N GLY A 174 -13.78 -12.88 -19.67
CA GLY A 174 -14.32 -11.54 -19.89
C GLY A 174 -14.06 -11.11 -21.33
N VAL A 175 -15.02 -10.47 -21.99
CA VAL A 175 -14.83 -9.86 -23.29
C VAL A 175 -14.39 -8.41 -23.10
N LEU A 176 -13.50 -7.94 -23.98
CA LEU A 176 -13.03 -6.57 -24.04
C LEU A 176 -13.23 -6.03 -25.45
N LYS A 177 -13.44 -4.72 -25.55
CA LYS A 177 -13.45 -4.02 -26.83
C LYS A 177 -12.17 -3.19 -26.95
N LEU A 178 -11.35 -3.50 -27.95
CA LEU A 178 -10.14 -2.74 -28.21
C LEU A 178 -10.49 -1.35 -28.77
N ALA A 179 -9.67 -0.35 -28.45
CA ALA A 179 -9.85 0.99 -28.97
C ALA A 179 -9.74 0.97 -30.50
N GLY A 180 -10.74 1.54 -31.18
CA GLY A 180 -10.78 1.60 -32.64
C GLY A 180 -11.31 0.34 -33.34
N THR A 181 -11.77 -0.67 -32.59
CA THR A 181 -12.43 -1.85 -33.16
C THR A 181 -13.87 -1.95 -32.67
N GLU A 182 -14.78 -2.44 -33.52
CA GLU A 182 -16.17 -2.74 -33.11
C GLU A 182 -16.33 -4.14 -32.50
N GLU A 183 -15.32 -5.00 -32.65
CA GLU A 183 -15.35 -6.39 -32.22
C GLU A 183 -15.05 -6.55 -30.73
N TRP A 184 -15.79 -7.47 -30.10
CA TRP A 184 -15.53 -7.92 -28.73
C TRP A 184 -14.65 -9.15 -28.76
N VAL A 185 -13.54 -9.12 -28.06
CA VAL A 185 -12.56 -10.21 -28.01
C VAL A 185 -12.30 -10.66 -26.59
N THR A 186 -12.04 -11.94 -26.40
CA THR A 186 -11.58 -12.49 -25.12
C THR A 186 -10.06 -12.37 -24.99
N PRO A 187 -9.49 -12.33 -23.78
CA PRO A 187 -8.05 -12.31 -23.57
C PRO A 187 -7.30 -13.44 -24.28
N GLY A 188 -7.92 -14.63 -24.41
CA GLY A 188 -7.31 -15.77 -25.10
C GLY A 188 -7.17 -15.60 -26.62
N GLN A 189 -7.93 -14.70 -27.23
CA GLN A 189 -7.82 -14.38 -28.66
C GLN A 189 -6.71 -13.35 -28.94
N LEU A 190 -6.19 -12.69 -27.90
CA LEU A 190 -5.13 -11.71 -28.04
C LEU A 190 -3.77 -12.40 -28.11
N LYS A 191 -2.99 -12.11 -29.15
CA LYS A 191 -1.58 -12.52 -29.23
C LYS A 191 -0.69 -11.40 -28.70
N ALA A 192 0.10 -11.71 -27.66
CA ALA A 192 1.13 -10.81 -27.18
C ALA A 192 2.18 -10.58 -28.27
N GLY A 193 2.59 -9.32 -28.43
CA GLY A 193 3.67 -8.90 -29.32
C GLY A 193 4.71 -8.10 -28.54
N THR A 194 5.80 -7.72 -29.21
CA THR A 194 6.86 -6.87 -28.64
C THR A 194 6.47 -5.39 -28.55
N THR A 195 5.39 -4.99 -29.24
CA THR A 195 4.86 -3.63 -29.24
C THR A 195 3.42 -3.62 -28.70
N PRO A 196 3.06 -2.66 -27.83
CA PRO A 196 1.67 -2.46 -27.41
C PRO A 196 0.76 -2.23 -28.63
N ARG A 197 -0.34 -2.99 -28.74
CA ARG A 197 -1.30 -2.83 -29.85
C ARG A 197 -2.26 -1.67 -29.64
N CYS A 198 -2.72 -1.47 -28.40
CA CYS A 198 -3.55 -0.35 -28.00
C CYS A 198 -3.01 0.24 -26.70
N ALA A 199 -2.51 1.46 -26.75
CA ALA A 199 -2.22 2.27 -25.57
C ALA A 199 -3.34 3.30 -25.42
N GLY A 200 -4.34 3.01 -24.57
CA GLY A 200 -5.53 3.86 -24.43
C GLY A 200 -6.66 3.17 -23.67
N ALA A 201 -7.85 3.77 -23.67
CA ALA A 201 -9.01 3.22 -22.98
C ALA A 201 -9.53 1.95 -23.69
N ALA A 202 -9.59 0.84 -22.97
CA ALA A 202 -10.37 -0.35 -23.35
C ALA A 202 -11.67 -0.37 -22.54
N ARG A 203 -12.79 -0.79 -23.16
CA ARG A 203 -14.11 -0.92 -22.51
C ARG A 203 -14.48 -2.38 -22.27
#